data_AF-A0A6M0S777-F1
#
_entry.id   AF-A0A6M0S777-F1
#
_cell.length_a   1.000
_cell.length_b   1.000
_cell.length_c   1.000
_cell.angle_alpha   90.00
_cell.angle_beta   90.00
_cell.angle_gamma   90.00
#
_symmetry.space_group_name_H-M   'P 1'
#
loop_
_entity.id
_entity.type
_entity.pdbx_description
1 polymer ?
#
loop_
_entity_poly.entity_id
_entity_poly.type
_entity_poly.pdbx_seq_one_letter_code
_entity_poly.pdbx_strand_id
1 'polypeptide(L)'
;MNLWEGKTTMVNHKNSSSKQHLSAENLAQQEMLQSILALQEPYPWTPAESSNYFAEATAAGDELALSDEEAKIGWQAFSAQLDAFWGGTSIQAALAQRFASRLSKDVINQITAKATQVVNTGRPLAEQLITCVRDTLTGWDDADLQVMARPLAHAMRGQEEILDATINSVRDIEWESLSSMEQARISLAAARWAIDYVTTEQK
;
A
#
# COMPACT_ATOMS: atom_id res chain seq x y z
N MET A 1 62.48 42.62 -53.62
CA MET A 1 61.71 41.56 -54.28
C MET A 1 62.12 40.27 -53.60
N ASN A 2 61.17 39.60 -52.98
CA ASN A 2 61.36 38.40 -52.16
C ASN A 2 62.04 37.27 -52.96
N LEU A 3 62.58 36.24 -52.29
CA LEU A 3 61.85 34.98 -52.01
C LEU A 3 62.79 33.71 -51.95
N TRP A 4 62.72 32.99 -50.81
CA TRP A 4 63.06 31.58 -50.48
C TRP A 4 64.42 30.93 -50.83
N GLU A 5 65.06 30.35 -49.81
CA GLU A 5 65.39 28.91 -49.81
C GLU A 5 65.02 28.30 -48.44
N GLY A 6 64.13 27.32 -48.45
CA GLY A 6 63.56 26.67 -47.28
C GLY A 6 64.44 25.55 -46.73
N LYS A 7 64.70 25.60 -45.42
CA LYS A 7 65.12 24.45 -44.61
C LYS A 7 63.93 23.53 -44.38
N THR A 8 64.10 22.23 -44.59
CA THR A 8 63.17 21.21 -44.06
C THR A 8 63.98 20.09 -43.42
N THR A 9 64.23 20.23 -42.11
CA THR A 9 64.64 19.12 -41.25
C THR A 9 63.40 18.31 -40.88
N MET A 10 63.31 17.07 -41.38
CA MET A 10 62.33 16.10 -40.89
C MET A 10 62.63 15.74 -39.44
N VAL A 11 61.80 16.22 -38.51
CA VAL A 11 61.84 15.81 -37.11
C VAL A 11 60.99 14.54 -36.97
N ASN A 12 61.63 13.46 -36.51
CA ASN A 12 61.03 12.14 -36.29
C ASN A 12 59.97 12.19 -35.16
N HIS A 13 58.73 12.59 -35.48
CA HIS A 13 57.64 12.82 -34.53
C HIS A 13 57.17 11.55 -33.78
N LYS A 14 57.44 10.36 -34.31
CA LYS A 14 56.92 9.11 -33.74
C LYS A 14 57.56 8.69 -32.41
N ASN A 15 58.79 9.13 -32.10
CA ASN A 15 59.52 8.71 -30.90
C ASN A 15 59.35 9.69 -29.70
N SER A 16 58.88 10.91 -29.93
CA SER A 16 58.56 11.85 -28.84
C SER A 16 57.20 11.56 -28.23
N SER A 17 56.20 11.22 -29.05
CA SER A 17 54.84 10.94 -28.57
C SER A 17 54.77 9.68 -27.70
N SER A 18 55.53 8.63 -28.02
CA SER A 18 55.62 7.41 -27.20
C SER A 18 56.29 7.65 -25.86
N LYS A 19 57.36 8.46 -25.80
CA LYS A 19 58.03 8.84 -24.55
C LYS A 19 57.15 9.72 -23.66
N GLN A 20 56.37 10.62 -24.25
CA GLN A 20 55.40 11.46 -23.53
C GLN A 20 54.25 10.62 -22.94
N HIS A 21 53.76 9.62 -23.67
CA HIS A 21 52.74 8.69 -23.19
C HIS A 21 53.22 7.89 -21.97
N LEU A 22 54.43 7.31 -22.05
CA LEU A 22 55.05 6.57 -20.94
C LEU A 22 55.26 7.44 -19.69
N SER A 23 55.63 8.72 -19.86
CA SER A 23 55.78 9.65 -18.73
C SER A 23 54.45 10.07 -18.13
N ALA A 24 53.40 10.23 -18.94
CA ALA A 24 52.06 10.57 -18.48
C ALA A 24 51.41 9.41 -17.73
N GLU A 25 51.60 8.17 -18.21
CA GLU A 25 51.18 6.95 -17.51
C GLU A 25 51.90 6.81 -16.17
N ASN A 26 53.21 7.06 -16.12
CA ASN A 26 53.98 7.01 -14.89
C ASN A 26 53.54 8.07 -13.87
N LEU A 27 53.21 9.28 -14.34
CA LEU A 27 52.74 10.37 -13.50
C LEU A 27 51.33 10.09 -12.97
N ALA A 28 50.42 9.60 -13.81
CA ALA A 28 49.08 9.17 -13.39
C ALA A 28 49.14 8.02 -12.35
N GLN A 29 50.08 7.09 -12.51
CA GLN A 29 50.33 6.02 -11.52
C GLN A 29 50.84 6.58 -10.19
N GLN A 30 51.72 7.58 -10.22
CA GLN A 30 52.19 8.25 -9.00
C GLN A 30 51.09 9.06 -8.30
N GLU A 31 50.25 9.77 -9.05
CA GLU A 31 49.11 10.52 -8.51
C GLU A 31 48.05 9.58 -7.89
N MET A 32 47.78 8.43 -8.53
CA MET A 32 46.92 7.39 -7.98
C MET A 32 47.49 6.82 -6.68
N LEU A 33 48.79 6.50 -6.63
CA LEU A 33 49.43 5.99 -5.43
C LEU A 33 49.45 7.04 -4.31
N GLN A 34 49.69 8.31 -4.63
CA GLN A 34 49.57 9.40 -3.65
C GLN A 34 48.15 9.55 -3.13
N SER A 35 47.12 9.32 -3.95
CA SER A 35 45.71 9.39 -3.51
C SER A 35 45.31 8.23 -2.58
N ILE A 36 45.95 7.07 -2.73
CA ILE A 36 45.75 5.90 -1.86
C ILE A 36 46.52 6.05 -0.54
N LEU A 37 47.72 6.66 -0.60
CA LEU A 37 48.63 6.81 0.55
C LEU A 37 48.41 8.11 1.33
N ALA A 38 47.82 9.13 0.73
CA ALA A 38 47.31 10.28 1.45
C ALA A 38 46.29 9.76 2.46
N LEU A 39 46.51 10.08 3.74
CA LEU A 39 45.69 9.65 4.88
C LEU A 39 44.21 9.57 4.47
N GLN A 40 43.72 8.36 4.20
CA GLN A 40 42.30 8.13 4.08
C GLN A 40 41.70 8.34 5.47
N GLU A 41 40.50 8.92 5.54
CA GLU A 41 39.75 8.95 6.78
C GLU A 41 39.71 7.53 7.35
N PRO A 42 40.03 7.33 8.65
CA PRO A 42 40.08 6.02 9.26
C PRO A 42 38.80 5.24 9.00
N TYR A 43 38.91 4.12 8.31
CA TYR A 43 37.76 3.30 7.94
C TYR A 43 37.24 2.57 9.20
N PRO A 44 35.91 2.50 9.44
CA PRO A 44 35.36 1.95 10.69
C PRO A 44 35.66 0.46 10.94
N TRP A 45 36.24 -0.23 9.95
CA TRP A 45 36.60 -1.66 10.02
C TRP A 45 38.08 -1.92 10.36
N THR A 46 38.91 -0.89 10.60
CA THR A 46 40.30 -1.08 11.07
C THR A 46 40.36 -1.20 12.60
N PRO A 47 40.87 -2.31 13.18
CA PRO A 47 40.74 -2.62 14.62
C PRO A 47 41.32 -1.59 15.59
N ALA A 48 42.32 -0.81 15.17
CA ALA A 48 43.01 0.17 16.02
C ALA A 48 42.27 1.51 16.11
N GLU A 49 41.46 1.86 15.10
CA GLU A 49 40.73 3.14 14.99
C GLU A 49 39.22 2.94 15.22
N SER A 50 38.72 1.70 15.06
CA SER A 50 37.30 1.37 15.26
C SER A 50 36.83 1.58 16.69
N SER A 51 37.71 1.44 17.69
CA SER A 51 37.34 1.64 19.10
C SER A 51 36.87 3.07 19.37
N ASN A 52 37.50 4.06 18.74
CA ASN A 52 37.14 5.48 18.93
C ASN A 52 35.82 5.78 18.23
N TYR A 53 35.61 5.25 17.02
CA TYR A 53 34.34 5.35 16.30
C TYR A 53 33.18 4.71 17.07
N PHE A 54 33.37 3.49 17.60
CA PHE A 54 32.34 2.83 18.39
C PHE A 54 32.09 3.54 19.73
N ALA A 55 33.11 4.12 20.36
CA ALA A 55 32.94 4.91 21.57
C ALA A 55 32.12 6.19 21.30
N GLU A 56 32.37 6.89 20.20
CA GLU A 56 31.60 8.06 19.77
C GLU A 56 30.15 7.68 19.41
N ALA A 57 29.96 6.60 18.66
CA ALA A 57 28.63 6.10 18.32
C ALA A 57 27.83 5.63 19.56
N THR A 58 28.50 5.04 20.54
CA THR A 58 27.87 4.62 21.81
C THR A 58 27.50 5.85 22.64
N ALA A 59 28.38 6.85 22.72
CA ALA A 59 28.09 8.10 23.43
C ALA A 59 26.90 8.86 22.81
N ALA A 60 26.82 8.92 21.48
CA ALA A 60 25.67 9.49 20.78
C ALA A 60 24.39 8.66 20.98
N GLY A 61 24.51 7.33 21.05
CA GLY A 61 23.40 6.42 21.36
C GLY A 61 22.90 6.57 22.81
N ASP A 62 23.79 6.78 23.77
CA ASP A 62 23.47 7.02 25.17
C ASP A 62 22.75 8.36 25.38
N GLU A 63 23.11 9.40 24.61
CA GLU A 63 22.39 10.69 24.62
C GLU A 63 20.96 10.57 24.05
N LEU A 64 20.75 9.62 23.14
CA LEU A 64 19.45 9.30 22.53
C LEU A 64 18.75 8.11 23.20
N ALA A 65 19.28 7.60 24.31
CA ALA A 65 18.70 6.45 24.99
C ALA A 65 17.36 6.85 25.62
N LEU A 66 16.27 6.35 25.05
CA LEU A 66 14.95 6.46 25.68
C LEU A 66 14.89 5.50 26.86
N SER A 67 14.26 5.92 27.95
CA SER A 67 13.88 5.00 29.02
C SER A 67 12.90 3.94 28.50
N ASP A 68 12.87 2.77 29.13
CA ASP A 68 11.95 1.68 28.75
C ASP A 68 10.48 2.16 28.81
N GLU A 69 10.16 3.05 29.75
CA GLU A 69 8.85 3.69 29.88
C GLU A 69 8.53 4.61 28.69
N GLU A 70 9.46 5.46 28.27
CA GLU A 70 9.29 6.36 27.12
C GLU A 70 9.23 5.58 25.80
N ALA A 71 10.04 4.54 25.66
CA ALA A 71 10.01 3.63 24.52
C ALA A 71 8.67 2.90 24.43
N LYS A 72 8.12 2.45 25.56
CA LYS A 72 6.80 1.81 25.62
C LYS A 72 5.68 2.78 25.27
N ILE A 73 5.72 4.02 25.77
CA ILE A 73 4.74 5.06 25.45
C ILE A 73 4.82 5.42 23.95
N GLY A 74 6.03 5.60 23.43
CA GLY A 74 6.27 5.86 22.00
C GLY A 74 5.76 4.73 21.11
N TRP A 75 6.06 3.48 21.48
CA TRP A 75 5.56 2.30 20.78
C TRP A 75 4.04 2.18 20.85
N GLN A 76 3.43 2.45 22.00
CA GLN A 76 1.96 2.46 22.15
C GLN A 76 1.31 3.54 21.28
N ALA A 77 1.86 4.76 21.25
CA ALA A 77 1.35 5.83 20.40
C ALA A 77 1.51 5.50 18.91
N PHE A 78 2.66 4.95 18.52
CA PHE A 78 2.92 4.54 17.14
C PHE A 78 2.06 3.35 16.72
N SER A 79 1.92 2.32 17.55
CA SER A 79 1.04 1.18 17.27
C SER A 79 -0.42 1.60 17.19
N ALA A 80 -0.89 2.51 18.04
CA ALA A 80 -2.24 3.08 17.91
C ALA A 80 -2.43 3.86 16.59
N GLN A 81 -1.40 4.56 16.11
CA GLN A 81 -1.44 5.21 14.79
C GLN A 81 -1.42 4.17 13.67
N LEU A 82 -0.60 3.14 13.76
CA LEU A 82 -0.62 2.03 12.81
C LEU A 82 -1.98 1.34 12.81
N ASP A 83 -2.60 1.10 13.95
CA ASP A 83 -3.96 0.56 14.05
C ASP A 83 -5.00 1.54 13.49
N ALA A 84 -4.77 2.85 13.51
CA ALA A 84 -5.66 3.80 12.84
C ALA A 84 -5.49 3.81 11.31
N PHE A 85 -4.28 3.56 10.81
CA PHE A 85 -3.96 3.53 9.38
C PHE A 85 -4.18 2.15 8.72
N TRP A 86 -3.92 1.08 9.46
CA TRP A 86 -3.97 -0.32 9.03
C TRP A 86 -4.98 -1.16 9.79
N GLY A 87 -5.56 -0.69 10.90
CA GLY A 87 -6.75 -1.32 11.46
C GLY A 87 -7.80 -1.29 10.38
N GLY A 88 -8.23 -2.50 9.99
CA GLY A 88 -8.85 -2.79 8.70
C GLY A 88 -9.85 -1.73 8.28
N THR A 89 -9.87 -1.43 6.98
CA THR A 89 -10.88 -0.53 6.40
C THR A 89 -12.22 -0.93 6.99
N SER A 90 -12.83 -0.02 7.76
CA SER A 90 -14.07 -0.32 8.45
C SER A 90 -15.06 -0.85 7.40
N ILE A 91 -15.83 -1.88 7.73
CA ILE A 91 -16.77 -2.49 6.78
C ILE A 91 -17.64 -1.39 6.13
N GLN A 92 -17.97 -0.34 6.90
CA GLN A 92 -18.65 0.86 6.42
C GLN A 92 -17.86 1.59 5.31
N ALA A 93 -16.56 1.83 5.48
CA ALA A 93 -15.73 2.52 4.51
C ALA A 93 -15.52 1.68 3.24
N ALA A 94 -15.33 0.37 3.37
CA ALA A 94 -15.16 -0.52 2.23
C ALA A 94 -16.47 -0.69 1.43
N LEU A 95 -17.60 -0.78 2.13
CA LEU A 95 -18.93 -0.80 1.51
C LEU A 95 -19.26 0.56 0.86
N ALA A 96 -18.94 1.66 1.54
CA ALA A 96 -19.10 2.99 0.98
C ALA A 96 -18.24 3.18 -0.27
N GLN A 97 -17.03 2.64 -0.34
CA GLN A 97 -16.21 2.70 -1.55
C GLN A 97 -16.81 1.89 -2.70
N ARG A 98 -17.33 0.69 -2.43
CA ARG A 98 -17.89 -0.20 -3.47
C ARG A 98 -19.27 0.25 -3.97
N PHE A 99 -20.04 0.94 -3.13
CA PHE A 99 -21.42 1.35 -3.42
C PHE A 99 -21.65 2.88 -3.37
N ALA A 100 -20.58 3.68 -3.43
CA ALA A 100 -20.56 5.13 -3.17
C ALA A 100 -21.63 5.93 -3.89
N SER A 101 -21.94 5.55 -5.14
CA SER A 101 -22.88 6.26 -6.01
C SER A 101 -24.33 5.82 -5.85
N ARG A 102 -24.59 4.68 -5.19
CA ARG A 102 -25.90 3.99 -5.25
C ARG A 102 -26.58 3.83 -3.90
N LEU A 103 -25.84 3.95 -2.81
CA LEU A 103 -26.34 3.75 -1.44
C LEU A 103 -26.15 5.01 -0.59
N SER A 104 -27.18 5.35 0.19
CA SER A 104 -27.07 6.43 1.16
C SER A 104 -26.27 5.98 2.39
N LYS A 105 -25.60 6.92 3.06
CA LYS A 105 -24.78 6.64 4.26
C LYS A 105 -25.58 5.98 5.38
N ASP A 106 -26.86 6.31 5.50
CA ASP A 106 -27.75 5.74 6.51
C ASP A 106 -27.98 4.25 6.26
N VAL A 107 -28.30 3.86 5.02
CA VAL A 107 -28.52 2.46 4.64
C VAL A 107 -27.23 1.63 4.83
N ILE A 108 -26.08 2.20 4.49
CA ILE A 108 -24.76 1.55 4.69
C ILE A 108 -24.53 1.25 6.17
N ASN A 109 -24.81 2.21 7.06
CA ASN A 109 -24.64 2.05 8.50
C ASN A 109 -25.58 0.98 9.07
N GLN A 110 -26.86 0.99 8.65
CA GLN A 110 -27.85 0.00 9.07
C GLN A 110 -27.46 -1.42 8.64
N ILE A 111 -27.10 -1.61 7.37
CA ILE A 111 -26.69 -2.91 6.83
C ILE A 111 -25.44 -3.41 7.55
N THR A 112 -24.44 -2.56 7.78
CA THR A 112 -23.19 -2.95 8.45
C THR A 112 -23.42 -3.36 9.90
N ALA A 113 -24.23 -2.59 10.63
CA ALA A 113 -24.58 -2.90 12.02
C ALA A 113 -25.35 -4.23 12.14
N LYS A 114 -26.22 -4.54 11.17
CA LYS A 114 -26.96 -5.81 11.15
C LYS A 114 -26.11 -6.99 10.69
N ALA A 115 -25.27 -6.81 9.68
CA ALA A 115 -24.39 -7.88 9.19
C ALA A 115 -23.50 -8.43 10.31
N THR A 116 -22.90 -7.55 11.11
CA THR A 116 -22.07 -7.96 12.26
C THR A 116 -22.85 -8.71 13.34
N GLN A 117 -24.11 -8.34 13.59
CA GLN A 117 -24.98 -9.04 14.54
C GLN A 117 -25.42 -10.42 14.02
N VAL A 118 -25.73 -10.50 12.73
CA VAL A 118 -26.41 -11.65 12.13
C VAL A 118 -25.45 -12.79 11.81
N VAL A 119 -24.18 -12.51 11.50
CA VAL A 119 -23.16 -13.54 11.20
C VAL A 119 -23.01 -14.56 12.34
N ASN A 120 -23.18 -14.13 13.60
CA ASN A 120 -23.03 -14.99 14.78
C ASN A 120 -24.30 -15.79 15.15
N THR A 121 -25.40 -15.62 14.41
CA THR A 121 -26.69 -16.24 14.77
C THR A 121 -26.87 -17.67 14.26
N GLY A 122 -25.96 -18.16 13.40
CA GLY A 122 -26.03 -19.52 12.83
C GLY A 122 -27.21 -19.77 11.89
N ARG A 123 -27.94 -18.72 11.49
CA ARG A 123 -29.07 -18.80 10.55
C ARG A 123 -28.60 -19.09 9.12
N PRO A 124 -29.46 -19.66 8.26
CA PRO A 124 -29.12 -19.80 6.85
C PRO A 124 -28.92 -18.42 6.21
N LEU A 125 -27.95 -18.32 5.30
CA LEU A 125 -27.53 -17.08 4.66
C LEU A 125 -28.69 -16.27 4.04
N ALA A 126 -29.69 -16.92 3.44
CA ALA A 126 -30.86 -16.24 2.90
C ALA A 126 -31.65 -15.46 3.97
N GLU A 127 -31.84 -16.06 5.15
CA GLU A 127 -32.49 -15.37 6.28
C GLU A 127 -31.61 -14.27 6.87
N GLN A 128 -30.29 -14.46 6.84
CA GLN A 128 -29.35 -13.43 7.28
C GLN A 128 -29.46 -12.17 6.42
N LEU A 129 -29.53 -12.34 5.09
CA LEU A 129 -29.71 -11.24 4.14
C LEU A 129 -31.02 -10.48 4.36
N ILE A 130 -32.14 -11.20 4.47
CA ILE A 130 -33.46 -10.59 4.69
C ILE A 130 -33.43 -9.78 5.99
N THR A 131 -32.86 -10.34 7.06
CA THR A 131 -32.77 -9.66 8.37
C THR A 131 -31.95 -8.37 8.30
N CYS A 132 -30.89 -8.32 7.48
CA CYS A 132 -30.07 -7.12 7.33
C CYS A 132 -30.79 -6.01 6.55
N VAL A 133 -31.67 -6.38 5.62
CA VAL A 133 -32.28 -5.46 4.66
C VAL A 133 -33.69 -5.00 5.09
N ARG A 134 -34.39 -5.78 5.91
CA ARG A 134 -35.78 -5.51 6.32
C ARG A 134 -35.96 -4.14 6.98
N ASP A 135 -35.01 -3.70 7.79
CA ASP A 135 -35.11 -2.41 8.49
C ASP A 135 -34.97 -1.23 7.51
N THR A 136 -34.30 -1.44 6.37
CA THR A 136 -34.10 -0.45 5.31
C THR A 136 -35.24 -0.42 4.28
N LEU A 137 -35.96 -1.53 4.10
CA LEU A 137 -37.03 -1.70 3.11
C LEU A 137 -38.36 -2.06 3.79
N THR A 138 -39.02 -1.03 4.34
CA THR A 138 -40.28 -1.16 5.11
C THR A 138 -41.53 -1.49 4.28
N GLY A 139 -41.40 -1.62 2.95
CA GLY A 139 -42.53 -1.87 2.03
C GLY A 139 -42.52 -3.26 1.36
N TRP A 140 -41.58 -4.13 1.70
CA TRP A 140 -41.42 -5.44 1.07
C TRP A 140 -41.83 -6.57 2.02
N ASP A 141 -42.50 -7.59 1.49
CA ASP A 141 -42.78 -8.81 2.24
C ASP A 141 -41.56 -9.73 2.29
N ASP A 142 -41.46 -10.52 3.36
CA ASP A 142 -40.35 -11.45 3.57
C ASP A 142 -40.30 -12.51 2.44
N ALA A 143 -41.45 -12.92 1.90
CA ALA A 143 -41.52 -13.88 0.80
C ALA A 143 -40.91 -13.32 -0.51
N ASP A 144 -41.19 -12.06 -0.82
CA ASP A 144 -40.67 -11.41 -2.03
C ASP A 144 -39.15 -11.17 -1.92
N LEU A 145 -38.68 -10.73 -0.75
CA LEU A 145 -37.25 -10.60 -0.46
C LEU A 145 -36.54 -11.96 -0.53
N GLN A 146 -37.19 -13.04 -0.12
CA GLN A 146 -36.61 -14.38 -0.22
C GLN A 146 -36.40 -14.83 -1.66
N VAL A 147 -37.33 -14.50 -2.57
CA VAL A 147 -37.16 -14.78 -4.01
C VAL A 147 -35.95 -14.04 -4.56
N MET A 148 -35.75 -12.78 -4.14
CA MET A 148 -34.62 -11.95 -4.59
C MET A 148 -33.29 -12.35 -3.94
N ALA A 149 -33.30 -12.87 -2.71
CA ALA A 149 -32.11 -13.31 -2.00
C ALA A 149 -31.60 -14.68 -2.48
N ARG A 150 -32.45 -15.52 -3.06
CA ARG A 150 -32.11 -16.89 -3.50
C ARG A 150 -30.88 -16.99 -4.41
N PRO A 151 -30.75 -16.18 -5.48
CA PRO A 151 -29.57 -16.22 -6.34
C PRO A 151 -28.28 -15.89 -5.58
N LEU A 152 -28.34 -14.98 -4.61
CA LEU A 152 -27.20 -14.54 -3.81
C LEU A 152 -26.85 -15.54 -2.69
N ALA A 153 -27.86 -16.24 -2.15
CA ALA A 153 -27.70 -17.17 -1.03
C ALA A 153 -27.30 -18.59 -1.46
N HIS A 154 -27.68 -19.02 -2.66
CA HIS A 154 -27.47 -20.39 -3.16
C HIS A 154 -26.48 -20.50 -4.32
N ALA A 155 -25.69 -19.46 -4.58
CA ALA A 155 -24.63 -19.48 -5.58
C ALA A 155 -23.52 -20.47 -5.18
N MET A 156 -23.53 -21.69 -5.74
CA MET A 156 -22.50 -22.70 -5.48
C MET A 156 -21.21 -22.51 -6.33
N ARG A 157 -21.26 -21.67 -7.37
CA ARG A 157 -20.13 -21.30 -8.24
C ARG A 157 -20.37 -19.89 -8.79
N GLY A 158 -19.33 -19.06 -8.85
CA GLY A 158 -19.43 -17.69 -9.41
C GLY A 158 -20.18 -16.72 -8.51
N GLN A 159 -20.03 -16.83 -7.19
CA GLN A 159 -20.73 -15.95 -6.25
C GLN A 159 -20.40 -14.47 -6.46
N GLU A 160 -19.13 -14.14 -6.68
CA GLU A 160 -18.71 -12.77 -7.01
C GLU A 160 -19.30 -12.31 -8.34
N GLU A 161 -19.37 -13.19 -9.35
CA GLU A 161 -19.96 -12.88 -10.66
C GLU A 161 -21.47 -12.56 -10.56
N ILE A 162 -22.22 -13.30 -9.75
CA ILE A 162 -23.65 -13.03 -9.50
C ILE A 162 -23.83 -11.71 -8.72
N LEU A 163 -22.93 -11.43 -7.78
CA LEU A 163 -22.95 -10.21 -6.98
C LEU A 163 -22.66 -8.99 -7.87
N ASP A 164 -21.63 -9.06 -8.70
CA ASP A 164 -21.26 -8.03 -9.66
C ASP A 164 -22.32 -7.87 -10.76
N ALA A 165 -22.93 -8.96 -11.25
CA ALA A 165 -24.05 -8.89 -12.17
C ALA A 165 -25.27 -8.19 -11.53
N THR A 166 -25.55 -8.46 -10.25
CA THR A 166 -26.65 -7.81 -9.51
C THR A 166 -26.37 -6.33 -9.34
N ILE A 167 -25.14 -5.96 -8.99
CA ILE A 167 -24.69 -4.56 -8.92
C ILE A 167 -24.88 -3.92 -10.29
N ASN A 168 -24.30 -4.47 -11.35
CA ASN A 168 -24.36 -3.89 -12.70
C ASN A 168 -25.77 -3.83 -13.30
N SER A 169 -26.70 -4.65 -12.81
CA SER A 169 -28.11 -4.60 -13.23
C SER A 169 -28.87 -3.36 -12.74
N VAL A 170 -28.33 -2.68 -11.70
CA VAL A 170 -28.94 -1.48 -11.12
C VAL A 170 -28.27 -0.24 -11.71
N ARG A 171 -29.10 0.76 -12.06
CA ARG A 171 -28.62 2.04 -12.60
C ARG A 171 -27.71 2.75 -11.60
N ASP A 172 -26.69 3.42 -12.11
CA ASP A 172 -25.72 4.16 -11.31
C ASP A 172 -26.22 5.59 -11.01
N ILE A 173 -27.29 5.67 -10.22
CA ILE A 173 -27.96 6.93 -9.86
C ILE A 173 -28.20 6.91 -8.34
N GLU A 174 -28.39 8.10 -7.75
CA GLU A 174 -28.65 8.27 -6.33
C GLU A 174 -29.81 7.40 -5.82
N TRP A 175 -29.64 6.88 -4.60
CA TRP A 175 -30.57 5.96 -3.93
C TRP A 175 -32.05 6.36 -4.01
N GLU A 176 -32.36 7.65 -3.83
CA GLU A 176 -33.73 8.17 -3.81
C GLU A 176 -34.43 8.12 -5.19
N SER A 177 -33.65 8.08 -6.26
CA SER A 177 -34.15 8.02 -7.64
C SER A 177 -34.35 6.59 -8.16
N LEU A 178 -33.86 5.59 -7.42
CA LEU A 178 -33.99 4.18 -7.75
C LEU A 178 -35.42 3.70 -7.47
N SER A 179 -35.89 2.75 -8.27
CA SER A 179 -37.15 2.06 -8.00
C SER A 179 -37.04 1.20 -6.74
N SER A 180 -38.17 0.89 -6.10
CA SER A 180 -38.21 0.01 -4.92
C SER A 180 -37.56 -1.35 -5.17
N MET A 181 -37.69 -1.88 -6.39
CA MET A 181 -37.06 -3.14 -6.81
C MET A 181 -35.54 -3.01 -6.93
N GLU A 182 -35.04 -1.90 -7.49
CA GLU A 182 -33.61 -1.62 -7.59
C GLU A 182 -32.98 -1.40 -6.21
N GLN A 183 -33.67 -0.67 -5.32
CA GLN A 183 -33.27 -0.48 -3.92
C GLN A 183 -33.18 -1.81 -3.17
N ALA A 184 -34.14 -2.73 -3.37
CA ALA A 184 -34.10 -4.07 -2.80
C ALA A 184 -32.92 -4.90 -3.33
N ARG A 185 -32.62 -4.85 -4.64
CA ARG A 185 -31.48 -5.58 -5.23
C ARG A 185 -30.14 -5.09 -4.71
N ILE A 186 -29.93 -3.77 -4.71
CA ILE A 186 -28.63 -3.21 -4.32
C ILE A 186 -28.38 -3.37 -2.82
N SER A 187 -29.42 -3.26 -1.99
CA SER A 187 -29.31 -3.50 -0.54
C SER A 187 -29.04 -4.98 -0.21
N LEU A 188 -29.69 -5.93 -0.90
CA LEU A 188 -29.39 -7.36 -0.75
C LEU A 188 -27.97 -7.70 -1.22
N ALA A 189 -27.50 -7.10 -2.33
CA ALA A 189 -26.12 -7.27 -2.78
C ALA A 189 -25.12 -6.70 -1.78
N ALA A 190 -25.39 -5.51 -1.22
CA ALA A 190 -24.58 -4.90 -0.18
C ALA A 190 -24.56 -5.74 1.11
N ALA A 191 -25.71 -6.28 1.53
CA ALA A 191 -25.79 -7.17 2.68
C ALA A 191 -24.99 -8.47 2.47
N ARG A 192 -25.04 -9.06 1.26
CA ARG A 192 -24.25 -10.25 0.91
C ARG A 192 -22.76 -9.98 1.02
N TRP A 193 -22.32 -8.87 0.43
CA TRP A 193 -20.92 -8.45 0.46
C TRP A 193 -20.47 -8.14 1.90
N ALA A 194 -21.29 -7.46 2.70
CA ALA A 194 -20.98 -7.14 4.09
C ALA A 194 -20.83 -8.40 4.95
N ILE A 195 -21.72 -9.39 4.78
CA ILE A 195 -21.64 -10.68 5.48
C ILE A 195 -20.36 -11.41 5.07
N ASP A 196 -20.04 -11.48 3.78
CA ASP A 196 -18.81 -12.12 3.30
C ASP A 196 -17.57 -11.44 3.91
N TYR A 197 -17.50 -10.11 3.89
CA TYR A 197 -16.40 -9.34 4.47
C TYR A 197 -16.23 -9.61 5.98
N VAL A 198 -17.33 -9.61 6.74
CA VAL A 198 -17.29 -9.93 8.17
C VAL A 198 -16.83 -11.37 8.39
N THR A 199 -17.31 -12.33 7.61
CA THR A 199 -16.89 -13.73 7.75
C THR A 199 -15.42 -13.96 7.38
N THR A 200 -14.87 -13.18 6.44
CA THR A 200 -13.43 -13.25 6.11
C THR A 200 -12.55 -12.61 7.17
N GLU A 201 -12.98 -11.52 7.79
CA GLU A 201 -12.25 -10.88 8.91
C GLU A 201 -12.25 -11.74 10.19
N GLN A 202 -13.21 -12.66 10.34
CA GLN A 202 -13.29 -13.58 11.49
C GLN A 202 -12.46 -14.87 11.34
N LYS A 203 -11.84 -15.10 10.18
CA LYS A 203 -11.11 -16.34 9.86
C LYS A 203 -9.60 -16.15 9.89
#